data_AF-A0A314YI84-F1
#
_entry.id   AF-A0A314YI84-F1
#
_cell.length_a   1.000
_cell.length_b   1.000
_cell.length_c   1.000
_cell.angle_alpha   90.00
_cell.angle_beta   90.00
_cell.angle_gamma   90.00
#
_symmetry.space_group_name_H-M   'P 1'
#
loop_
_entity.id
_entity.type
_entity.pdbx_description
1 polymer ?
#
loop_
_entity_poly.entity_id
_entity_poly.type
_entity_poly.pdbx_seq_one_letter_code
_entity_poly.pdbx_strand_id
1 'polypeptide(L)'
;MPYPDLSFADVSSAVVRQNLRPEIPRCCPSSFSNIMRKCWDANADKRPEMGEVVRMLEAIDTSKGGGMIPEDRSPGCFCFAPTRGP
;
A
#
# COMPACT_ATOMS: atom_id res chain seq x y z
N MET A 1 -10.15 -8.48 -8.29
CA MET A 1 -10.64 -7.09 -8.06
C MET A 1 -10.54 -6.83 -6.56
N PRO A 2 -10.09 -5.66 -6.09
CA PRO A 2 -10.10 -5.35 -4.64
C PRO A 2 -11.53 -5.45 -4.08
N TYR A 3 -11.66 -5.97 -2.86
CA TYR A 3 -12.93 -6.26 -2.16
C TYR A 3 -13.82 -7.29 -2.87
N PRO A 4 -13.38 -8.56 -3.01
CA PRO A 4 -14.15 -9.58 -3.73
C PRO A 4 -15.49 -9.93 -3.06
N ASP A 5 -15.61 -9.71 -1.75
CA ASP A 5 -16.79 -10.07 -0.95
C ASP A 5 -17.86 -8.98 -0.89
N LEU A 6 -17.61 -7.81 -1.48
CA LEU A 6 -18.51 -6.67 -1.44
C LEU A 6 -19.08 -6.36 -2.83
N SER A 7 -20.36 -6.00 -2.89
CA SER A 7 -20.97 -5.49 -4.12
C SER A 7 -20.43 -4.10 -4.46
N PHE A 8 -20.53 -3.68 -5.72
CA PHE A 8 -20.09 -2.34 -6.12
C PHE A 8 -20.77 -1.21 -5.33
N ALA A 9 -22.07 -1.38 -5.01
CA ALA A 9 -22.81 -0.42 -4.22
C ALA A 9 -22.28 -0.35 -2.77
N ASP A 10 -21.99 -1.50 -2.16
CA ASP A 10 -21.44 -1.57 -0.81
C ASP A 10 -20.03 -0.98 -0.74
N VAL A 11 -19.17 -1.31 -1.71
CA VAL A 11 -17.81 -0.74 -1.82
C VAL A 11 -17.89 0.77 -1.95
N SER A 12 -18.74 1.30 -2.84
CA SER A 12 -18.88 2.74 -3.04
C SER A 12 -19.33 3.45 -1.76
N SER A 13 -20.32 2.89 -1.06
CA SER A 13 -20.80 3.41 0.22
C SER A 13 -19.72 3.36 1.29
N ALA A 14 -19.01 2.25 1.43
CA ALA A 14 -17.96 2.07 2.43
C ALA A 14 -16.75 2.99 2.19
N VAL A 15 -16.33 3.17 0.93
CA VAL A 15 -15.22 4.06 0.56
C VAL A 15 -15.52 5.52 0.91
N VAL A 16 -16.76 5.98 0.63
CA VAL A 16 -17.16 7.38 0.83
C VAL A 16 -17.55 7.65 2.29
N ARG A 17 -18.34 6.78 2.91
CA ARG A 17 -18.93 7.04 4.24
C ARG A 17 -18.13 6.49 5.40
N GLN A 18 -17.42 5.39 5.19
CA GLN A 18 -16.66 4.69 6.24
C GLN A 18 -15.15 4.84 6.04
N ASN A 19 -14.74 5.60 5.01
CA ASN A 19 -13.35 5.75 4.62
C ASN A 19 -12.63 4.41 4.44
N LEU A 20 -13.33 3.40 3.90
CA LEU A 20 -12.74 2.10 3.62
C LEU A 20 -11.55 2.25 2.68
N ARG A 21 -10.38 1.76 3.09
CA ARG A 21 -9.15 1.71 2.29
C ARG A 21 -8.53 0.32 2.42
N PRO A 22 -7.74 -0.13 1.43
CA PRO A 22 -7.06 -1.42 1.54
C PRO A 22 -6.10 -1.42 2.72
N GLU A 23 -5.97 -2.55 3.41
CA GLU A 23 -4.94 -2.73 4.41
C GLU A 23 -3.56 -2.72 3.73
N ILE A 24 -2.60 -2.01 4.32
CA ILE A 24 -1.24 -1.95 3.80
C ILE A 24 -0.46 -3.15 4.34
N PRO A 25 0.03 -4.06 3.48
CA PRO A 25 0.79 -5.21 3.92
C PRO A 25 2.05 -4.81 4.69
N ARG A 26 2.44 -5.60 5.69
CA ARG A 26 3.64 -5.33 6.51
C ARG A 26 4.95 -5.36 5.71
N CYS A 27 4.96 -5.97 4.53
CA CYS A 27 6.11 -6.00 3.63
C CYS A 27 6.28 -4.71 2.81
N CYS A 28 5.28 -3.82 2.81
CA CYS A 28 5.30 -2.56 2.09
C CYS A 28 6.31 -1.59 2.70
N PRO A 29 7.24 -1.02 1.91
CA PRO A 29 8.13 0.04 2.38
C PRO A 29 7.34 1.24 2.93
N SER A 30 7.83 1.83 4.01
CA SER A 30 7.19 2.98 4.68
C SER A 30 7.03 4.20 3.76
N SER A 31 7.98 4.42 2.85
CA SER A 31 7.92 5.48 1.84
C SER A 31 6.73 5.28 0.89
N PHE A 32 6.53 4.05 0.40
CA PHE A 32 5.41 3.72 -0.48
C PHE A 32 4.06 3.74 0.26
N SER A 33 4.01 3.22 1.49
CA SER A 33 2.79 3.25 2.31
C SER A 33 2.31 4.65 2.63
N ASN A 34 3.24 5.60 2.76
CA ASN A 34 2.92 7.01 2.95
C ASN A 34 2.28 7.64 1.71
N ILE A 35 2.79 7.30 0.52
CA ILE A 35 2.23 7.77 -0.77
C ILE A 35 0.82 7.22 -0.94
N MET A 36 0.60 5.92 -0.70
CA MET A 36 -0.75 5.32 -0.77
C MET A 36 -1.75 6.06 0.14
N ARG A 37 -1.36 6.35 1.39
CA ARG A 37 -2.21 7.09 2.34
C ARG A 37 -2.55 8.51 1.86
N LYS A 38 -1.55 9.23 1.34
CA LYS A 38 -1.75 10.59 0.79
C LYS A 38 -2.70 10.60 -0.42
N CYS A 39 -2.51 9.65 -1.35
CA CYS A 39 -3.36 9.55 -2.55
C CYS A 39 -4.82 9.21 -2.21
N TRP A 40 -5.06 8.49 -1.12
CA TRP A 40 -6.39 8.05 -0.72
C TRP A 40 -6.99 8.80 0.47
N ASP A 41 -6.48 10.01 0.77
CA ASP A 41 -7.02 10.84 1.86
C ASP A 41 -8.52 11.09 1.68
N ALA A 42 -9.26 11.08 2.80
CA ALA A 42 -10.68 11.37 2.84
C ALA A 42 -10.97 12.79 2.33
N ASN A 43 -10.09 13.74 2.66
CA ASN A 43 -10.16 15.10 2.16
C ASN A 43 -9.48 15.18 0.78
N ALA A 44 -10.24 15.59 -0.23
CA ALA A 44 -9.74 15.78 -1.60
C ALA A 44 -8.62 16.83 -1.67
N ASP A 45 -8.67 17.88 -0.84
CA ASP A 45 -7.68 18.97 -0.85
C ASP A 45 -6.30 18.54 -0.32
N LYS A 46 -6.24 17.41 0.40
CA LYS A 46 -4.99 16.82 0.90
C LYS A 46 -4.33 15.88 -0.11
N ARG A 47 -5.01 15.58 -1.21
CA ARG A 47 -4.49 14.65 -2.21
C ARG A 47 -3.43 15.36 -3.04
N PRO A 48 -2.27 14.71 -3.25
CA PRO A 48 -1.20 15.27 -4.07
C PRO A 48 -1.63 15.39 -5.53
N GLU A 49 -1.07 16.38 -6.22
CA GLU A 49 -1.16 16.48 -7.68
C GLU A 49 -0.33 15.36 -8.34
N MET A 50 -0.68 14.97 -9.56
CA MET A 50 -0.05 13.81 -10.20
C MET A 50 1.46 14.02 -10.37
N GLY A 51 1.92 15.24 -10.69
CA GLY A 51 3.33 15.59 -10.71
C GLY A 51 4.04 15.37 -9.37
N GLU A 52 3.40 15.68 -8.25
CA GLU A 52 3.94 15.37 -6.91
C GLU A 52 3.99 13.86 -6.66
N VAL A 53 2.96 13.12 -7.09
CA VAL A 53 2.94 11.65 -6.98
C VAL A 53 4.11 11.02 -7.73
N VAL A 54 4.35 11.42 -8.98
CA VAL A 54 5.50 10.94 -9.77
C VAL A 54 6.81 11.22 -9.05
N ARG A 55 7.02 12.46 -8.57
CA ARG A 55 8.24 12.83 -7.84
C ARG A 55 8.42 12.03 -6.55
N MET A 56 7.35 11.77 -5.80
CA MET A 56 7.40 10.94 -4.60
C MET A 56 7.76 9.48 -4.92
N LEU A 57 7.22 8.93 -6.02
CA LEU A 57 7.50 7.57 -6.46
C LEU A 57 8.95 7.41 -6.96
N GLU A 58 9.44 8.36 -7.74
CA GLU A 58 10.83 8.38 -8.25
C GLU A 58 11.86 8.53 -7.12
N ALA A 59 11.48 9.18 -6.01
CA ALA A 59 12.33 9.33 -4.83
C ALA A 59 12.43 8.04 -3.97
N ILE A 60 11.66 7.00 -4.26
CA ILE A 60 11.75 5.74 -3.51
C ILE A 60 13.01 4.99 -3.92
N ASP A 61 13.92 4.82 -2.97
CA ASP A 61 15.09 3.96 -3.17
C ASP A 61 14.68 2.48 -3.13
N THR A 62 14.53 1.89 -4.32
CA THR A 62 14.22 0.46 -4.47
C THR A 62 15.42 -0.44 -4.20
N SER A 63 16.64 0.10 -4.06
CA SER A 63 17.86 -0.70 -3.77
C SER A 63 17.92 -1.20 -2.32
N LYS A 64 17.22 -0.53 -1.40
CA LYS A 64 17.13 -0.90 0.04
C LYS A 64 15.87 -1.69 0.38
N GLY A 65 14.90 -1.72 -0.53
CA GLY A 65 13.69 -2.50 -0.38
C GLY A 65 13.98 -3.97 -0.67
N GLY A 66 14.18 -4.80 0.37
CA GLY A 66 13.98 -6.25 0.23
C GLY A 66 12.65 -6.48 -0.51
N GLY A 67 12.69 -7.10 -1.69
CA GLY A 67 11.57 -7.07 -2.63
C GLY A 67 10.21 -7.47 -2.04
N MET A 68 9.13 -7.20 -2.77
CA MET A 68 7.81 -7.73 -2.41
C MET A 68 7.92 -9.26 -2.29
N ILE A 69 7.66 -9.82 -1.11
CA ILE A 69 7.57 -11.27 -0.97
C ILE A 69 6.26 -11.70 -1.64
N PRO A 70 6.30 -12.61 -2.63
CA PRO A 70 5.09 -13.13 -3.25
C PRO A 70 4.20 -13.80 -2.21
N GLU A 71 2.88 -13.59 -2.28
CA GLU A 71 1.91 -14.20 -1.37
C GLU A 71 1.90 -15.74 -1.43
N ASP A 72 2.47 -16.34 -2.49
CA ASP A 72 2.50 -17.79 -2.73
C ASP A 72 3.61 -18.53 -1.94
N ARG A 73 4.43 -17.84 -1.15
CA ARG A 73 5.51 -18.53 -0.40
C ARG A 73 4.99 -19.13 0.90
N SER A 74 4.41 -20.32 0.76
CA SER A 74 4.19 -21.33 1.80
C SER A 74 5.32 -21.33 2.87
N PRO A 75 5.02 -21.49 4.18
CA PRO A 75 6.00 -21.32 5.25
C PRO A 75 6.96 -22.53 5.31
N GLY A 76 7.87 -22.60 4.34
CA GLY A 76 8.95 -23.58 4.29
C GLY A 76 10.26 -22.98 4.78
N CYS A 77 10.69 -23.43 5.97
CA CYS A 77 12.03 -23.34 6.56
C CYS A 77 12.57 -21.93 6.97
N PHE A 78 12.66 -21.76 8.29
CA PHE A 78 13.06 -20.58 9.07
C PHE A 78 14.58 -20.28 9.09
N CYS A 79 15.29 -20.22 7.95
CA CYS A 79 16.75 -19.97 7.98
C CYS A 79 17.29 -18.87 7.03
N PHE A 80 16.50 -18.30 6.12
CA PHE A 80 16.99 -17.29 5.16
C PHE A 80 16.07 -16.09 4.97
N ALA A 81 15.28 -15.73 5.99
CA ALA A 81 14.59 -14.45 5.95
C ALA A 81 15.60 -13.32 6.22
N PRO A 82 15.75 -12.32 5.33
CA PRO A 82 16.54 -11.14 5.66
C PRO A 82 15.86 -10.44 6.83
N THR A 83 16.56 -10.35 7.96
CA THR A 83 16.16 -9.51 9.08
C THR A 83 16.18 -8.06 8.61
N ARG A 84 15.00 -7.45 8.50
CA ARG A 84 14.88 -6.01 8.28
C ARG A 84 15.19 -5.31 9.61
N GLY A 85 16.30 -4.57 9.63
CA GLY A 85 16.68 -3.69 10.74
C GLY A 85 15.76 -2.47 10.87
N PRO A 86 15.93 -1.69 11.95
CA PRO A 86 15.06 -0.57 12.30
C PRO A 86 15.03 0.55 11.25
#